data_AF-A0A6P6YIM8-F1
#
_entry.id   AF-A0A6P6YIM8-F1
#
_cell.length_a   1.000
_cell.length_b   1.000
_cell.length_c   1.000
_cell.angle_alpha   90.00
_cell.angle_beta   90.00
_cell.angle_gamma   90.00
#
_symmetry.space_group_name_H-M   'P 1'
#
loop_
_entity.id
_entity.type
_entity.pdbx_description
1 polymer ?
#
loop_
_entity_poly.entity_id
_entity_poly.type
_entity_poly.pdbx_seq_one_letter_code
_entity_poly.pdbx_strand_id
1 'polypeptide(L)'
;MNVGTVWQATQGVLTHYLSSKFAKHERLVVVGYDARRNSRYYAAVVAACALVKGLKVHMSDTTTATPITPFAVRKYNALFGVQITASHNPRDDNGYKLYGPNGVQILPEEANEIERLIETDNEPWENVDELVDHGFKWLASTATELKEKKNEFTAFCYEEALGYACCIEQVPDKDGISEGFRFILRPSGTEPKIKFYTELIASCSKEECKTLVKEYYNRTVKFFGF
;
A
#
# COMPACT_ATOMS: atom_id res chain seq x y z
N MET A 1 2.11 -1.59 14.40
CA MET A 1 0.81 -1.12 13.85
C MET A 1 0.47 -1.96 12.62
N ASN A 2 -0.81 -2.27 12.38
CA ASN A 2 -1.26 -3.02 11.19
C ASN A 2 -2.39 -2.26 10.47
N VAL A 3 -2.79 -2.75 9.29
CA VAL A 3 -3.81 -2.10 8.44
C VAL A 3 -5.17 -2.01 9.12
N GLY A 4 -5.63 -3.10 9.74
CA GLY A 4 -6.92 -3.15 10.43
C GLY A 4 -7.01 -2.08 11.52
N THR A 5 -5.94 -1.90 12.30
CA THR A 5 -5.85 -0.84 13.31
C THR A 5 -5.97 0.56 12.71
N VAL A 6 -5.26 0.85 11.60
CA VAL A 6 -5.31 2.18 10.95
C VAL A 6 -6.70 2.44 10.37
N TRP A 7 -7.29 1.42 9.78
CA TRP A 7 -8.62 1.47 9.18
C TRP A 7 -9.68 1.76 10.24
N GLN A 8 -9.77 0.91 11.27
CA GLN A 8 -10.73 1.05 12.35
C GLN A 8 -10.57 2.40 13.06
N ALA A 9 -9.33 2.82 13.35
CA ALA A 9 -9.08 4.16 13.89
C ALA A 9 -9.64 5.26 12.98
N THR A 10 -9.41 5.16 11.67
CA THR A 10 -9.91 6.16 10.72
C THR A 10 -11.44 6.14 10.61
N GLN A 11 -12.10 4.99 10.76
CA GLN A 11 -13.57 4.91 10.82
C GLN A 11 -14.11 5.67 12.02
N GLY A 12 -13.59 5.42 13.22
CA GLY A 12 -14.00 6.13 14.43
C GLY A 12 -13.79 7.64 14.30
N VAL A 13 -12.64 8.05 13.76
CA VAL A 13 -12.32 9.47 13.50
C VAL A 13 -13.32 10.10 12.52
N LEU A 14 -13.62 9.43 11.40
CA LEU A 14 -14.57 9.92 10.42
C LEU A 14 -15.98 9.98 11.00
N THR A 15 -16.42 8.97 11.73
CA THR A 15 -17.73 8.98 12.40
C THR A 15 -17.85 10.16 13.38
N HIS A 16 -16.80 10.46 14.14
CA HIS A 16 -16.77 11.63 15.03
C HIS A 16 -16.88 12.94 14.25
N TYR A 17 -16.02 13.14 13.24
CA TYR A 17 -15.91 14.41 12.54
C TYR A 17 -16.99 14.65 11.47
N LEU A 18 -17.71 13.61 11.03
CA LEU A 18 -18.85 13.78 10.12
C LEU A 18 -20.16 14.16 10.84
N SER A 19 -20.12 14.28 12.17
CA SER A 19 -21.24 14.79 12.96
C SER A 19 -21.56 16.27 12.65
N SER A 20 -22.78 16.70 12.99
CA SER A 20 -23.27 18.07 12.73
C SER A 20 -22.44 19.17 13.39
N LYS A 21 -21.68 18.85 14.45
CA LYS A 21 -20.77 19.76 15.16
C LYS A 21 -19.72 20.40 14.25
N PHE A 22 -19.34 19.73 13.17
CA PHE A 22 -18.23 20.16 12.30
C PHE A 22 -18.67 20.60 10.90
N ALA A 23 -19.98 20.79 10.67
CA ALA A 23 -20.56 21.14 9.37
C ALA A 23 -19.99 22.43 8.71
N LYS A 24 -19.31 23.29 9.49
CA LYS A 24 -18.68 24.53 9.00
C LYS A 24 -17.30 24.35 8.35
N HIS A 25 -16.68 23.17 8.46
CA HIS A 25 -15.36 22.90 7.89
C HIS A 25 -15.49 22.26 6.50
N GLU A 26 -14.44 22.38 5.69
CA GLU A 26 -14.40 21.71 4.40
C GLU A 26 -14.44 20.19 4.62
N ARG A 27 -15.14 19.48 3.72
CA ARG A 27 -15.16 18.01 3.68
C ARG A 27 -13.84 17.51 3.09
N LEU A 28 -12.74 17.82 3.77
CA LEU A 28 -11.36 17.59 3.36
C LEU A 28 -10.57 16.99 4.52
N VAL A 29 -9.76 15.97 4.22
CA VAL A 29 -8.79 15.37 5.15
C VAL A 29 -7.38 15.65 4.65
N VAL A 30 -6.47 16.02 5.56
CA VAL A 30 -5.04 16.15 5.26
C VAL A 30 -4.30 14.92 5.77
N VAL A 31 -3.47 14.30 4.94
CA VAL A 31 -2.71 13.11 5.34
C VAL A 31 -1.23 13.29 5.04
N GLY A 32 -0.40 13.19 6.08
CA GLY A 32 1.06 13.20 5.99
C GLY A 32 1.65 11.90 6.50
N TYR A 33 2.87 11.58 6.09
CA TYR A 33 3.58 10.39 6.57
C TYR A 33 5.10 10.59 6.62
N ASP A 34 5.79 9.82 7.46
CA ASP A 34 7.26 9.83 7.53
C ASP A 34 7.91 8.69 6.71
N ALA A 35 9.23 8.56 6.77
CA ALA A 35 10.00 7.60 5.99
C ALA A 35 9.99 6.15 6.50
N ARG A 36 9.15 5.82 7.50
CA ARG A 36 9.13 4.46 8.06
C ARG A 36 8.50 3.46 7.09
N ARG A 37 8.82 2.19 7.32
CA ARG A 37 8.20 1.08 6.58
C ARG A 37 6.68 1.16 6.71
N ASN A 38 6.00 0.98 5.58
CA ASN A 38 4.54 1.04 5.45
C ASN A 38 3.89 2.39 5.77
N SER A 39 4.63 3.45 6.12
CA SER A 39 4.03 4.76 6.45
C SER A 39 3.19 5.33 5.30
N ARG A 40 3.71 5.27 4.07
CA ARG A 40 2.97 5.66 2.85
C ARG A 40 1.70 4.82 2.65
N TYR A 41 1.80 3.51 2.87
CA TYR A 41 0.69 2.59 2.72
C TYR A 41 -0.41 2.84 3.76
N TYR A 42 -0.05 3.03 5.03
CA TYR A 42 -1.02 3.41 6.06
C TYR A 42 -1.66 4.78 5.78
N ALA A 43 -0.91 5.75 5.24
CA ALA A 43 -1.48 7.01 4.80
C ALA A 43 -2.48 6.82 3.64
N ALA A 44 -2.22 5.91 2.71
CA ALA A 44 -3.18 5.55 1.66
C ALA A 44 -4.45 4.90 2.24
N VAL A 45 -4.34 4.07 3.29
CA VAL A 45 -5.51 3.53 4.02
C VAL A 45 -6.36 4.65 4.60
N VAL A 46 -5.74 5.64 5.25
CA VAL A 46 -6.48 6.82 5.77
C VAL A 46 -7.19 7.57 4.64
N ALA A 47 -6.49 7.80 3.53
CA ALA A 47 -7.04 8.48 2.37
C ALA A 47 -8.24 7.72 1.78
N ALA A 48 -8.12 6.41 1.59
CA ALA A 48 -9.18 5.56 1.08
C ALA A 48 -10.44 5.59 1.95
N CYS A 49 -10.30 5.45 3.28
CA CYS A 49 -11.44 5.56 4.19
C CYS A 49 -12.18 6.90 4.04
N ALA A 50 -11.44 8.01 3.91
CA ALA A 50 -12.02 9.33 3.72
C ALA A 50 -12.72 9.48 2.35
N LEU A 51 -12.11 8.95 1.28
CA LEU A 51 -12.69 8.96 -0.08
C LEU A 51 -13.99 8.15 -0.15
N VAL A 52 -14.05 6.97 0.46
CA VAL A 52 -15.29 6.14 0.52
C VAL A 52 -16.44 6.89 1.21
N LYS A 53 -16.15 7.78 2.15
CA LYS A 53 -17.16 8.65 2.79
C LYS A 53 -17.44 9.95 2.06
N GLY A 54 -16.88 10.12 0.86
CA GLY A 54 -17.10 11.28 0.00
C GLY A 54 -16.38 12.55 0.46
N LEU A 55 -15.28 12.43 1.21
CA LEU A 55 -14.41 13.56 1.53
C LEU A 55 -13.31 13.70 0.47
N LYS A 56 -12.86 14.94 0.27
CA LYS A 56 -11.62 15.23 -0.44
C LYS A 56 -10.43 14.83 0.44
N VAL A 57 -9.30 14.50 -0.19
CA VAL A 57 -8.06 14.18 0.52
C VAL A 57 -6.91 14.96 -0.08
N HIS A 58 -6.13 15.62 0.77
CA HIS A 58 -4.81 16.14 0.46
C HIS A 58 -3.77 15.27 1.15
N MET A 59 -3.29 14.24 0.46
CA MET A 59 -2.19 13.39 0.92
C MET A 59 -0.87 13.94 0.40
N SER A 60 0.18 13.92 1.23
CA SER A 60 1.52 14.33 0.80
C SER A 60 2.07 13.38 -0.25
N ASP A 61 2.67 13.91 -1.32
CA ASP A 61 3.31 13.10 -2.38
C ASP A 61 4.58 12.39 -1.89
N THR A 62 5.22 12.94 -0.86
CA THR A 62 6.48 12.46 -0.29
C THR A 62 6.45 12.49 1.24
N THR A 63 7.54 12.04 1.86
CA THR A 63 7.69 12.09 3.31
C THR A 63 7.62 13.54 3.80
N THR A 64 6.86 13.75 4.86
CA THR A 64 6.49 15.09 5.34
C THR A 64 6.74 15.21 6.83
N ALA A 65 7.37 16.33 7.23
CA ALA A 65 7.60 16.63 8.64
C ALA A 65 6.27 16.83 9.37
N THR A 66 6.15 16.26 10.58
CA THR A 66 4.93 16.31 11.40
C THR A 66 4.24 17.69 11.48
N PRO A 67 4.92 18.85 11.65
CA PRO A 67 4.24 20.13 11.75
C PRO A 67 3.55 20.61 10.46
N ILE A 68 3.86 20.03 9.30
CA ILE A 68 3.23 20.41 8.03
C ILE A 68 1.76 19.96 7.99
N THR A 69 1.43 18.80 8.54
CA THR A 69 0.07 18.28 8.61
C THR A 69 -0.89 19.23 9.35
N PRO A 70 -0.67 19.61 10.63
CA PRO A 70 -1.56 20.55 11.33
C PRO A 70 -1.55 21.96 10.71
N PHE A 71 -0.43 22.40 10.12
CA PHE A 71 -0.40 23.64 9.34
C PHE A 71 -1.36 23.58 8.15
N ALA A 72 -1.30 22.50 7.37
CA ALA A 72 -2.15 22.29 6.20
C ALA A 72 -3.63 22.13 6.58
N VAL A 73 -3.94 21.50 7.71
CA VAL A 73 -5.31 21.45 8.25
C VAL A 73 -5.89 22.85 8.40
N ARG A 74 -5.16 23.75 9.07
CA ARG A 74 -5.59 25.14 9.23
C ARG A 74 -5.64 25.89 7.91
N LYS A 75 -4.63 25.72 7.05
CA LYS A 75 -4.52 26.43 5.78
C LYS A 75 -5.70 26.12 4.85
N TYR A 76 -6.15 24.87 4.82
CA TYR A 76 -7.22 24.43 3.92
C TYR A 76 -8.59 24.32 4.60
N ASN A 77 -8.72 24.79 5.85
CA ASN A 77 -9.94 24.63 6.66
C ASN A 77 -10.44 23.17 6.67
N ALA A 78 -9.51 22.23 6.70
CA ALA A 78 -9.79 20.80 6.62
C ALA A 78 -10.50 20.32 7.89
N LEU A 79 -11.24 19.22 7.76
CA LEU A 79 -12.01 18.63 8.83
C LEU A 79 -11.11 18.07 9.93
N PHE A 80 -10.02 17.40 9.54
CA PHE A 80 -8.96 16.93 10.42
C PHE A 80 -7.71 16.59 9.60
N GLY A 81 -6.61 16.30 10.29
CA GLY A 81 -5.39 15.82 9.66
C GLY A 81 -4.77 14.64 10.40
N VAL A 82 -4.14 13.73 9.65
CA VAL A 82 -3.47 12.56 10.18
C VAL A 82 -2.01 12.58 9.75
N GLN A 83 -1.10 12.44 10.71
CA GLN A 83 0.31 12.17 10.43
C GLN A 83 0.63 10.73 10.83
N ILE A 84 1.01 9.91 9.86
CA ILE A 84 1.55 8.58 10.10
C ILE A 84 3.03 8.71 10.48
N THR A 85 3.34 8.44 11.75
CA THR A 85 4.70 8.50 12.31
C THR A 85 4.74 7.93 13.72
N ALA A 86 5.83 7.26 14.07
CA ALA A 86 6.18 6.96 15.47
C ALA A 86 7.28 7.89 16.03
N SER A 87 7.49 9.05 15.40
CA SER A 87 8.43 10.08 15.86
C SER A 87 9.85 9.53 16.07
N HIS A 88 10.30 9.42 17.32
CA HIS A 88 11.65 8.98 17.70
C HIS A 88 11.72 7.49 18.08
N ASN A 89 10.60 6.77 18.01
CA ASN A 89 10.56 5.33 18.30
C ASN A 89 11.44 4.52 17.32
N PRO A 90 11.79 3.27 17.68
CA PRO A 90 12.50 2.35 16.79
C PRO A 90 11.90 2.24 15.40
N ARG A 91 12.70 1.91 14.38
CA ARG A 91 12.30 1.93 12.96
C ARG A 91 11.10 1.04 12.60
N ASP A 92 10.90 -0.04 13.36
CA ASP A 92 9.84 -1.02 13.12
C ASP A 92 8.50 -0.58 13.73
N ASP A 93 8.52 0.44 14.58
CA ASP A 93 7.31 1.07 15.10
C ASP A 93 6.72 2.03 14.07
N ASN A 94 5.40 2.14 14.09
CA ASN A 94 4.65 3.15 13.36
C ASN A 94 3.48 3.64 14.21
N GLY A 95 2.92 4.81 13.89
CA GLY A 95 1.94 5.48 14.74
C GLY A 95 0.99 6.39 13.96
N TYR A 96 -0.08 6.81 14.64
CA TYR A 96 -1.17 7.60 14.08
C TYR A 96 -1.36 8.85 14.95
N LYS A 97 -0.96 10.02 14.45
CA LYS A 97 -1.18 11.30 15.14
C LYS A 97 -2.35 12.02 14.50
N LEU A 98 -3.39 12.28 15.27
CA LEU A 98 -4.60 12.97 14.83
C LEU A 98 -4.62 14.43 15.26
N TYR A 99 -4.92 15.31 14.32
CA TYR A 99 -5.07 16.75 14.52
C TYR A 99 -6.49 17.16 14.17
N GLY A 100 -7.19 17.82 15.11
CA GLY A 100 -8.53 18.33 14.87
C GLY A 100 -8.56 19.57 13.96
N PRO A 101 -9.74 20.10 13.64
CA PRO A 101 -9.90 21.22 12.68
C PRO A 101 -9.16 22.51 13.08
N ASN A 102 -8.84 22.67 14.36
CA ASN A 102 -8.02 23.78 14.86
C ASN A 102 -6.51 23.61 14.61
N GLY A 103 -6.08 22.49 14.00
CA GLY A 103 -4.68 22.14 13.78
C GLY A 103 -3.93 21.74 15.06
N VAL A 104 -4.66 21.44 16.14
CA VAL A 104 -4.07 20.97 17.40
C VAL A 104 -4.27 19.46 17.49
N GLN A 105 -3.30 18.77 18.09
CA GLN A 105 -3.45 17.34 18.36
C GLN A 105 -4.63 17.12 19.31
N ILE A 106 -5.46 16.12 19.04
CA ILE A 106 -6.65 15.85 19.82
C ILE A 106 -6.32 15.64 21.31
N LEU A 107 -7.26 16.06 22.17
CA LEU A 107 -7.13 15.92 23.62
C LEU A 107 -7.69 14.58 24.10
N PRO A 108 -7.36 14.13 25.33
CA PRO A 108 -7.81 12.83 25.84
C PRO A 108 -9.34 12.63 25.82
N GLU A 109 -10.13 13.67 26.09
CA GLU A 109 -11.60 13.58 26.06
C GLU A 109 -12.13 13.21 24.66
N GLU A 110 -11.59 13.85 23.62
CA GLU A 110 -11.93 13.59 22.21
C GLU A 110 -11.39 12.22 21.78
N ALA A 111 -10.19 11.85 22.23
CA ALA A 111 -9.61 10.53 21.98
C ALA A 111 -10.50 9.40 22.54
N ASN A 112 -10.97 9.53 23.77
CA ASN A 112 -11.85 8.56 24.42
C ASN A 112 -13.21 8.45 23.71
N GLU A 113 -13.71 9.54 23.13
CA GLU A 113 -14.94 9.51 22.32
C GLU A 113 -14.74 8.72 21.03
N ILE A 114 -13.66 9.00 20.31
CA ILE A 114 -13.28 8.28 19.09
C ILE A 114 -13.07 6.80 19.40
N GLU A 115 -12.39 6.45 20.49
CA GLU A 115 -12.17 5.06 20.91
C GLU A 115 -13.49 4.30 21.10
N ARG A 116 -14.48 4.90 21.78
CA ARG A 116 -15.82 4.31 21.89
C ARG A 116 -16.47 4.10 20.54
N LEU A 117 -16.30 5.02 19.59
CA LEU A 117 -16.87 4.89 18.24
C LEU A 117 -16.23 3.74 17.47
N ILE A 118 -14.91 3.52 17.63
CA ILE A 118 -14.19 2.38 17.05
C ILE A 118 -14.77 1.05 17.57
N GLU A 119 -15.09 0.97 18.86
CA GLU A 119 -15.66 -0.23 19.46
C GLU A 119 -17.09 -0.52 18.95
N THR A 120 -17.86 0.52 18.61
CA THR A 120 -19.23 0.37 18.11
C THR A 120 -19.35 0.06 16.62
N ASP A 121 -18.35 0.43 15.81
CA ASP A 121 -18.31 0.19 14.35
C ASP A 121 -16.94 -0.37 13.96
N ASN A 122 -16.75 -1.65 14.26
CA ASN A 122 -15.48 -2.37 14.08
C ASN A 122 -15.38 -3.11 12.74
N GLU A 123 -16.49 -3.23 12.01
CA GLU A 123 -16.53 -3.86 10.69
C GLU A 123 -15.89 -2.93 9.66
N PRO A 124 -14.94 -3.43 8.84
CA PRO A 124 -14.34 -2.64 7.79
C PRO A 124 -15.37 -2.21 6.74
N TRP A 125 -15.44 -0.90 6.44
CA TRP A 125 -16.31 -0.36 5.41
C TRP A 125 -15.99 -0.92 4.02
N GLU A 126 -17.02 -1.26 3.26
CA GLU A 126 -16.86 -1.77 1.90
C GLU A 126 -16.07 -0.79 1.00
N ASN A 127 -15.36 -1.35 0.01
CA ASN A 127 -14.63 -0.64 -1.06
C ASN A 127 -13.40 0.17 -0.63
N VAL A 128 -13.04 0.22 0.65
CA VAL A 128 -11.78 0.87 1.08
C VAL A 128 -10.59 0.13 0.47
N ASP A 129 -10.57 -1.21 0.50
CA ASP A 129 -9.53 -2.06 -0.11
C ASP A 129 -9.40 -1.91 -1.64
N GLU A 130 -10.41 -1.35 -2.31
CA GLU A 130 -10.35 -1.05 -3.75
C GLU A 130 -9.59 0.25 -4.04
N LEU A 131 -9.59 1.18 -3.08
CA LEU A 131 -8.91 2.48 -3.17
C LEU A 131 -7.52 2.46 -2.53
N VAL A 132 -7.28 1.54 -1.59
CA VAL A 132 -5.95 1.33 -1.04
C VAL A 132 -5.12 0.58 -2.07
N ASP A 133 -4.18 1.29 -2.64
CA ASP A 133 -3.21 0.74 -3.57
C ASP A 133 -2.35 -0.33 -2.86
N HIS A 134 -2.78 -1.59 -2.94
CA HIS A 134 -1.83 -2.69 -2.90
C HIS A 134 -1.25 -2.70 -4.31
N GLY A 135 -0.17 -1.97 -4.60
CA GLY A 135 0.22 -1.63 -5.98
C GLY A 135 0.37 -2.80 -6.96
N PHE A 136 0.45 -4.03 -6.47
CA PHE A 136 0.23 -5.24 -7.28
C PHE A 136 -1.17 -5.37 -7.92
N LYS A 137 -2.27 -5.09 -7.19
CA LYS A 137 -3.64 -5.12 -7.72
C LYS A 137 -3.83 -4.07 -8.80
N TRP A 138 -3.31 -2.85 -8.62
CA TRP A 138 -3.40 -1.79 -9.63
C TRP A 138 -2.64 -2.13 -10.91
N LEU A 139 -1.41 -2.66 -10.80
CA LEU A 139 -0.62 -3.09 -11.95
C LEU A 139 -1.33 -4.23 -12.73
N ALA A 140 -1.92 -5.19 -12.01
CA ALA A 140 -2.70 -6.27 -12.62
C ALA A 140 -3.99 -5.75 -13.28
N SER A 141 -4.75 -4.90 -12.60
CA SER A 141 -5.97 -4.30 -13.13
C SER A 141 -5.68 -3.41 -14.35
N THR A 142 -4.61 -2.62 -14.32
CA THR A 142 -4.16 -1.81 -15.45
C THR A 142 -3.75 -2.69 -16.63
N ALA A 143 -2.99 -3.76 -16.38
CA ALA A 143 -2.61 -4.72 -17.42
C ALA A 143 -3.85 -5.38 -18.07
N THR A 144 -4.85 -5.74 -17.27
CA THR A 144 -6.14 -6.25 -17.76
C THR A 144 -6.87 -5.22 -18.60
N GLU A 145 -6.93 -3.96 -18.15
CA GLU A 145 -7.58 -2.89 -18.90
C GLU A 145 -6.89 -2.60 -20.25
N LEU A 146 -5.55 -2.58 -20.28
CA LEU A 146 -4.78 -2.42 -21.51
C LEU A 146 -5.08 -3.54 -22.51
N LYS A 147 -5.23 -4.78 -22.04
CA LYS A 147 -5.65 -5.90 -22.87
C LYS A 147 -7.06 -5.70 -23.41
N GLU A 148 -8.04 -5.49 -22.52
CA GLU A 148 -9.45 -5.46 -22.89
C GLU A 148 -9.83 -4.26 -23.75
N LYS A 149 -9.26 -3.08 -23.46
CA LYS A 149 -9.64 -1.82 -24.11
C LYS A 149 -8.70 -1.39 -25.22
N LYS A 150 -7.44 -1.83 -25.20
CA LYS A 150 -6.42 -1.41 -26.17
C LYS A 150 -5.75 -2.55 -26.93
N ASN A 151 -6.08 -3.81 -26.61
CA ASN A 151 -5.42 -5.00 -27.16
C ASN A 151 -3.89 -4.96 -26.99
N GLU A 152 -3.43 -4.37 -25.89
CA GLU A 152 -2.02 -4.25 -25.50
C GLU A 152 -1.70 -5.24 -24.38
N PHE A 153 -0.55 -5.91 -24.47
CA PHE A 153 -0.17 -6.98 -23.56
C PHE A 153 0.96 -6.54 -22.64
N THR A 154 0.77 -6.73 -21.34
CA THR A 154 1.77 -6.36 -20.34
C THR A 154 2.72 -7.53 -20.08
N ALA A 155 3.98 -7.37 -20.50
CA ALA A 155 4.99 -8.42 -20.35
C ALA A 155 5.54 -8.52 -18.91
N PHE A 156 5.60 -7.39 -18.19
CA PHE A 156 6.22 -7.31 -16.87
C PHE A 156 5.68 -6.10 -16.08
N CYS A 157 5.41 -6.30 -14.80
CA CYS A 157 5.00 -5.26 -13.85
C CYS A 157 5.87 -5.32 -12.59
N TYR A 158 6.29 -4.16 -12.09
CA TYR A 158 7.12 -4.04 -10.89
C TYR A 158 6.61 -2.90 -10.00
N GLU A 159 6.43 -3.19 -8.72
CA GLU A 159 6.28 -2.18 -7.67
C GLU A 159 7.37 -2.37 -6.62
N GLU A 160 8.05 -1.27 -6.28
CA GLU A 160 9.20 -1.24 -5.38
C GLU A 160 8.88 -1.71 -3.94
N ALA A 161 7.59 -1.75 -3.54
CA ALA A 161 7.21 -2.03 -2.16
C ALA A 161 6.79 -3.48 -1.86
N LEU A 162 6.20 -4.23 -2.80
CA LEU A 162 5.52 -5.50 -2.45
C LEU A 162 5.52 -6.63 -3.51
N GLY A 163 6.11 -6.48 -4.70
CA GLY A 163 6.24 -7.63 -5.60
C GLY A 163 6.45 -7.31 -7.07
N TYR A 164 6.77 -8.36 -7.84
CA TYR A 164 6.84 -8.34 -9.30
C TYR A 164 5.85 -9.37 -9.86
N ALA A 165 5.26 -9.08 -11.02
CA ALA A 165 4.46 -10.04 -11.79
C ALA A 165 5.09 -10.25 -13.15
N CYS A 166 5.30 -11.50 -13.54
CA CYS A 166 5.80 -11.87 -14.85
C CYS A 166 4.73 -12.65 -15.60
N CYS A 167 4.28 -12.13 -16.75
CA CYS A 167 3.21 -12.71 -17.55
C CYS A 167 1.95 -13.04 -16.72
N ILE A 168 1.15 -12.01 -16.44
CA ILE A 168 -0.05 -12.08 -15.57
C ILE A 168 -1.04 -13.20 -15.99
N GLU A 169 -1.04 -13.57 -17.28
CA GLU A 169 -1.89 -14.64 -17.82
C GLU A 169 -1.46 -16.06 -17.37
N GLN A 170 -0.20 -16.24 -16.98
CA GLN A 170 0.43 -17.56 -16.77
C GLN A 170 0.94 -17.76 -15.35
N VAL A 171 1.39 -16.70 -14.66
CA VAL A 171 1.91 -16.77 -13.28
C VAL A 171 1.34 -15.62 -12.44
N PRO A 172 0.13 -15.79 -11.88
CA PRO A 172 -0.45 -14.85 -10.93
C PRO A 172 -0.07 -15.24 -9.49
N ASP A 173 1.00 -14.69 -8.91
CA ASP A 173 1.31 -14.89 -7.48
C ASP A 173 2.29 -13.81 -6.96
N LYS A 174 2.16 -13.04 -5.87
CA LYS A 174 1.65 -13.08 -4.46
C LYS A 174 2.56 -13.73 -3.38
N ASP A 175 3.19 -14.90 -3.58
CA ASP A 175 3.71 -15.71 -2.46
C ASP A 175 5.20 -16.17 -2.50
N GLY A 176 6.18 -15.25 -2.46
CA GLY A 176 7.48 -15.57 -1.81
C GLY A 176 8.58 -16.28 -2.63
N ILE A 177 8.62 -16.13 -3.96
CA ILE A 177 9.68 -16.68 -4.84
C ILE A 177 11.05 -15.94 -4.68
N SER A 178 11.14 -14.89 -3.84
CA SER A 178 12.30 -14.00 -3.76
C SER A 178 13.52 -14.55 -3.00
N GLU A 179 13.33 -15.55 -2.12
CA GLU A 179 14.39 -16.14 -1.30
C GLU A 179 15.17 -17.18 -2.12
N GLY A 180 16.02 -16.69 -3.03
CA GLY A 180 16.92 -17.54 -3.81
C GLY A 180 16.64 -17.55 -5.31
N PHE A 181 15.88 -16.60 -5.85
CA PHE A 181 15.68 -16.47 -7.30
C PHE A 181 16.08 -15.07 -7.78
N ARG A 182 17.05 -15.00 -8.69
CA ARG A 182 17.44 -13.79 -9.41
C ARG A 182 16.95 -13.87 -10.84
N PHE A 183 16.24 -12.83 -11.26
CA PHE A 183 15.78 -12.68 -12.63
C PHE A 183 16.59 -11.56 -13.29
N ILE A 184 17.34 -11.87 -14.35
CA ILE A 184 18.13 -10.88 -15.08
C ILE A 184 17.56 -10.76 -16.50
N LEU A 185 17.14 -9.55 -16.85
CA LEU A 185 16.80 -9.19 -18.21
C LEU A 185 17.96 -8.42 -18.83
N ARG A 186 18.35 -8.80 -20.05
CA ARG A 186 19.19 -7.92 -20.86
C ARG A 186 18.68 -7.82 -22.30
N PRO A 187 18.71 -6.61 -22.89
CA PRO A 187 18.56 -6.47 -24.32
C PRO A 187 19.77 -7.10 -25.03
N SER A 188 19.52 -7.79 -26.13
CA SER A 188 20.59 -8.32 -26.98
C SER A 188 21.12 -7.20 -27.88
N GLY A 189 22.42 -6.90 -27.81
CA GLY A 189 23.03 -5.83 -28.60
C GLY A 189 23.16 -6.14 -30.11
N THR A 190 22.93 -7.39 -30.52
CA THR A 190 23.17 -7.85 -31.89
C THR A 190 21.91 -8.30 -32.62
N GLU A 191 20.78 -8.46 -31.91
CA GLU A 191 19.50 -8.92 -32.47
C GLU A 191 18.35 -8.36 -31.63
N PRO A 192 17.16 -8.07 -32.19
CA PRO A 192 16.01 -7.55 -31.46
C PRO A 192 15.35 -8.67 -30.63
N LYS A 193 16.07 -9.14 -29.61
CA LYS A 193 15.59 -10.12 -28.64
C LYS A 193 15.95 -9.70 -27.23
N ILE A 194 15.04 -9.98 -26.30
CA ILE A 194 15.27 -9.84 -24.87
C ILE A 194 15.72 -11.20 -24.35
N LYS A 195 16.83 -11.23 -23.61
CA LYS A 195 17.33 -12.45 -22.98
C LYS A 195 16.91 -12.46 -21.53
N PHE A 196 16.23 -13.53 -21.13
CA PHE A 196 15.82 -13.79 -19.76
C PHE A 196 16.79 -14.79 -19.14
N TYR A 197 17.33 -14.46 -17.98
CA TYR A 197 18.12 -15.38 -17.16
C TYR A 197 17.42 -15.57 -15.83
N THR A 198 17.34 -16.82 -15.41
CA THR A 198 16.85 -17.21 -14.09
C THR A 198 18.02 -17.85 -13.34
N GLU A 199 18.41 -17.27 -12.23
CA GLU A 199 19.45 -17.79 -11.36
C GLU A 199 18.80 -18.21 -10.04
N LEU A 200 18.91 -19.51 -9.69
CA LEU A 200 18.49 -20.02 -8.38
C LEU A 200 19.70 -20.06 -7.46
N ILE A 201 19.71 -19.22 -6.42
CA ILE A 201 20.76 -19.17 -5.39
C ILE A 201 20.28 -19.98 -4.20
N ALA A 202 20.86 -21.16 -4.04
CA ALA A 202 20.63 -22.02 -2.89
C ALA A 202 21.89 -22.09 -2.02
N SER A 203 21.72 -21.96 -0.71
CA SER A 203 22.76 -22.15 0.31
C SER A 203 23.03 -23.65 0.53
N CYS A 204 23.25 -24.44 -0.52
CA CYS A 204 23.41 -25.88 -0.45
C CYS A 204 24.64 -26.39 -1.21
N SER A 205 25.01 -27.64 -0.97
CA SER A 205 26.14 -28.27 -1.65
C SER A 205 25.90 -28.41 -3.16
N LYS A 206 26.97 -28.52 -3.95
CA LYS A 206 26.89 -28.63 -5.42
C LYS A 206 26.02 -29.80 -5.89
N GLU A 207 26.01 -30.90 -5.16
CA GLU A 207 25.24 -32.11 -5.47
C GLU A 207 23.74 -31.94 -5.13
N GLU A 208 23.40 -31.24 -4.06
CA GLU A 208 22.02 -30.86 -3.74
C GLU A 208 21.47 -29.87 -4.77
N CYS A 209 22.28 -28.90 -5.17
CA CYS A 209 21.91 -27.90 -6.18
C CYS A 209 21.57 -28.56 -7.53
N LYS A 210 22.37 -29.54 -7.98
CA LYS A 210 22.09 -30.32 -9.20
C LYS A 210 20.76 -31.08 -9.12
N THR A 211 20.45 -31.65 -7.95
CA THR A 211 19.21 -32.38 -7.71
C THR A 211 18.00 -31.45 -7.82
N LEU A 212 18.06 -30.29 -7.15
CA LEU A 212 16.99 -29.28 -7.18
C LEU A 212 16.76 -28.72 -8.59
N VAL A 213 17.82 -28.43 -9.33
CA VAL A 213 17.72 -27.97 -10.74
C VAL A 213 17.02 -29.02 -11.60
N LYS A 214 17.34 -30.29 -11.41
CA LYS A 214 16.73 -31.39 -12.17
C LYS A 214 15.24 -31.56 -11.83
N GLU A 215 14.87 -31.43 -10.56
CA GLU A 215 13.46 -31.45 -10.13
C GLU A 215 12.67 -30.28 -10.69
N TYR A 216 13.23 -29.06 -10.64
CA TYR A 216 12.61 -27.87 -11.20
C TYR A 216 12.43 -27.98 -12.72
N TYR A 217 13.46 -28.44 -13.44
CA TYR A 217 13.38 -28.72 -14.88
C TYR A 217 12.24 -29.68 -15.20
N ASN A 218 12.15 -30.81 -14.49
CA ASN A 218 11.10 -31.81 -14.72
C ASN A 218 9.69 -31.25 -14.45
N ARG A 219 9.52 -30.44 -13.39
CA ARG A 219 8.24 -29.76 -13.11
C ARG A 219 7.88 -28.76 -14.20
N THR A 220 8.87 -28.02 -14.69
CA THR A 220 8.70 -27.03 -15.76
C THR A 220 8.30 -27.70 -17.07
N VAL A 221 9.01 -28.74 -17.48
CA VAL A 221 8.69 -29.56 -18.67
C VAL A 221 7.27 -30.12 -18.57
N LYS A 222 6.92 -30.71 -17.42
CA LYS A 222 5.57 -31.24 -17.17
C LYS A 222 4.49 -30.17 -17.23
N PHE A 223 4.75 -28.98 -16.70
CA PHE A 223 3.81 -27.86 -16.70
C PHE A 223 3.58 -27.31 -18.12
N PHE A 224 4.64 -27.17 -18.90
CA PHE A 224 4.55 -26.64 -20.28
C PHE A 224 4.23 -27.70 -21.34
N GLY A 225 4.13 -28.98 -20.96
CA GLY A 225 3.68 -30.06 -21.84
C GLY A 225 4.66 -30.47 -22.95
N PHE A 226 5.97 -30.29 -22.71
CA PHE A 226 7.03 -30.81 -23.60
C PHE A 226 7.33 -32.29 -23.36
#